data_AF-A0A914DU72-F1
#
_entry.id   AF-A0A914DU72-F1
#
_cell.length_a   1.000
_cell.length_b   1.000
_cell.length_c   1.000
_cell.angle_alpha   90.00
_cell.angle_beta   90.00
_cell.angle_gamma   90.00
#
_symmetry.space_group_name_H-M   'P 1'
#
loop_
_entity.id
_entity.type
_entity.pdbx_description
1 polymer ?
#
loop_
_entity_poly.entity_id
_entity_poly.type
_entity_poly.pdbx_seq_one_letter_code
_entity_poly.pdbx_strand_id
1 'polypeptide(L)' 'MDILPQIAKVTKKIYLCHNNVGKFASILPQNVQEKPRPVDAISEAIILSDGSILTDIDTIIY' A
#
# COMPACT_ATOMS: atom_id res chain seq x y z
N MET A 1 8.09 -10.56 0.31
CA MET A 1 8.40 -9.41 -0.58
C MET A 1 8.50 -9.81 -2.05
N ASP A 2 8.58 -11.10 -2.38
CA ASP A 2 8.82 -11.57 -3.75
C ASP A 2 7.67 -11.31 -4.75
N ILE A 3 6.46 -11.06 -4.26
CA ILE A 3 5.29 -10.79 -5.12
C ILE A 3 5.24 -9.35 -5.63
N LEU A 4 5.75 -8.40 -4.85
CA LEU A 4 5.62 -6.96 -5.13
C LEU A 4 6.28 -6.55 -6.45
N PRO A 5 7.50 -7.00 -6.80
CA PRO A 5 8.12 -6.66 -8.08
C PRO A 5 7.36 -7.19 -9.30
N GLN A 6 6.62 -8.30 -9.16
CA GLN A 6 5.85 -8.86 -10.27
C GLN A 6 4.54 -8.11 -10.45
N ILE A 7 3.84 -7.79 -9.35
CA ILE A 7 2.60 -7.02 -9.38
C ILE A 7 2.86 -5.58 -9.86
N ALA A 8 3.98 -4.98 -9.43
CA ALA A 8 4.36 -3.62 -9.84
C ALA A 8 4.54 -3.47 -11.36
N LYS A 9 4.85 -4.53 -12.11
CA LYS A 9 4.99 -4.47 -13.57
C LYS A 9 3.66 -4.35 -14.31
N VAL A 10 2.57 -4.80 -13.69
CA VAL A 10 1.25 -4.90 -14.35
C VAL A 10 0.20 -3.98 -13.72
N THR A 11 0.53 -3.32 -12.62
CA THR A 11 -0.41 -2.51 -11.83
C THR A 11 -0.08 -1.03 -11.92
N LYS A 12 -1.10 -0.18 -12.03
CA LYS A 12 -0.92 1.28 -12.15
C LYS A 12 -0.40 1.92 -10.86
N LYS A 13 -0.87 1.46 -9.70
CA LYS A 13 -0.58 2.03 -8.39
C LYS A 13 -0.66 0.94 -7.31
N ILE A 14 0.29 0.95 -6.39
CA ILE A 14 0.32 -0.01 -5.28
C ILE A 14 0.56 0.77 -3.99
N TYR A 15 -0.23 0.46 -2.97
CA TYR A 15 0.02 0.90 -1.61
C TYR A 15 0.65 -0.24 -0.82
N LEU A 16 1.88 -0.04 -0.36
CA LEU A 16 2.55 -0.97 0.54
C LEU A 16 2.31 -0.49 1.98
N CYS A 17 1.37 -1.12 2.67
CA CYS A 17 0.97 -0.69 4.02
C CYS A 17 1.71 -1.46 5.12
N HIS A 18 2.48 -0.78 5.97
CA HIS A 18 3.23 -1.41 7.07
C HIS A 18 3.59 -0.40 8.18
N ASN A 19 4.12 -0.92 9.31
CA ASN A 19 4.45 -0.10 10.48
C ASN A 19 5.67 0.82 10.30
N ASN A 20 6.56 0.52 9.35
CA ASN A 20 7.87 1.18 9.21
C ASN A 20 7.93 2.00 7.92
N VAL A 21 7.00 2.93 7.73
CA VAL A 21 6.90 3.75 6.51
C VAL A 21 8.21 4.48 6.24
N GLY A 22 8.67 4.46 4.98
CA GLY A 22 9.93 5.08 4.56
C GLY A 22 11.14 4.16 4.64
N LYS A 23 10.99 2.94 5.19
CA LYS A 23 12.07 1.96 5.28
C LYS A 23 12.56 1.51 3.89
N PHE A 24 11.67 1.48 2.90
CA PHE A 24 11.96 0.93 1.58
C PHE A 24 11.89 1.98 0.46
N ALA A 25 11.60 3.24 0.76
CA ALA A 25 11.38 4.30 -0.23
C ALA A 25 12.46 4.42 -1.32
N SER A 26 13.72 4.11 -1.03
CA SER A 26 14.83 4.18 -1.99
C SER A 26 14.94 3.00 -2.96
N ILE A 27 14.31 1.86 -2.66
CA ILE A 27 14.41 0.63 -3.44
C ILE A 27 13.10 0.23 -4.13
N LEU A 28 12.01 0.94 -3.84
CA LEU A 28 10.71 0.63 -4.38
C LEU A 28 10.54 1.17 -5.80
N PRO A 29 9.76 0.46 -6.65
CA PRO A 29 9.34 0.99 -7.95
C PRO A 29 8.55 2.30 -7.80
N GLN A 30 8.58 3.15 -8.83
CA GLN A 30 7.95 4.48 -8.81
C GLN A 30 6.43 4.46 -8.59
N ASN A 31 5.76 3.36 -8.93
CA ASN A 31 4.32 3.18 -8.76
C ASN A 31 3.93 2.56 -7.40
N VAL A 32 4.90 2.28 -6.52
CA VAL A 32 4.66 1.78 -5.18
C VAL A 32 4.83 2.91 -4.17
N GLN A 33 3.81 3.14 -3.35
CA GLN A 33 3.85 4.12 -2.28
C GLN A 33 3.78 3.40 -0.94
N GLU A 34 4.75 3.65 -0.05
CA GLU A 34 4.65 3.21 1.33
C GLU A 34 3.56 4.02 2.05
N LYS A 35 2.75 3.31 2.82
CA LYS A 35 1.67 3.87 3.63
C LYS A 35 1.68 3.25 5.02
N PRO A 36 1.17 3.94 6.05
CA PRO A 36 1.04 3.35 7.37
C PRO A 36 0.14 2.12 7.35
N ARG A 37 0.27 1.25 8.34
CA ARG A 37 -0.53 0.04 8.41
C ARG A 37 -2.04 0.35 8.43
N PRO A 38 -2.88 -0.52 7.86
CA PRO A 38 -4.32 -0.41 8.04
C PRO A 38 -4.68 -0.65 9.52
N VAL A 39 -5.68 0.07 10.02
CA VAL A 39 -6.28 -0.14 11.35
C VAL A 39 -7.73 -0.58 11.25
N ASP A 40 -8.43 -0.17 10.20
CA ASP A 40 -9.82 -0.52 9.97
C ASP A 40 -10.16 -0.48 8.47
N ALA A 41 -11.24 -1.14 8.08
CA ALA A 41 -11.77 -1.12 6.72
C ALA A 41 -13.29 -0.91 6.77
N ILE A 42 -13.76 0.17 6.16
CA ILE A 42 -15.17 0.55 6.14
C ILE A 42 -15.64 0.62 4.69
N SER A 43 -16.51 -0.32 4.30
CA SER A 43 -17.00 -0.46 2.93
C SER A 43 -15.84 -0.61 1.92
N GLU A 44 -15.56 0.44 1.14
CA GLU A 44 -14.50 0.47 0.12
C GLU A 44 -13.31 1.34 0.56
N ALA A 45 -13.29 1.77 1.82
CA ALA A 45 -12.26 2.61 2.39
C ALA A 45 -11.39 1.84 3.39
N ILE A 46 -10.07 2.03 3.31
CA ILE A 46 -9.11 1.54 4.30
C ILE A 46 -8.64 2.72 5.14
N ILE A 47 -8.83 2.63 6.47
CA ILE A 47 -8.32 3.59 7.43
C ILE A 47 -6.93 3.16 7.86
N LEU A 48 -5.97 4.07 7.75
CA LEU A 48 -4.58 3.84 8.13
C LEU A 48 -4.29 4.36 9.54
N SER A 49 -3.20 3.90 10.14
CA SER A 49 -2.84 4.26 11.52
C SER A 49 -2.48 5.72 11.74
N ASP A 50 -2.21 6.48 10.67
CA ASP A 50 -2.02 7.93 10.73
C ASP A 50 -3.34 8.71 10.58
N GLY A 51 -4.47 8.01 10.46
CA GLY A 51 -5.79 8.60 10.24
C GLY A 51 -6.11 8.89 8.77
N SER A 52 -5.17 8.68 7.84
CA SER A 52 -5.45 8.82 6.42
C SER A 52 -6.33 7.69 5.90
N ILE A 53 -7.06 7.95 4.82
CA ILE A 53 -8.04 7.03 4.25
C ILE A 53 -7.67 6.75 2.80
N LEU A 54 -7.60 5.48 2.43
CA LEU A 54 -7.45 5.03 1.05
C LEU A 54 -8.82 4.59 0.54
N THR A 55 -9.31 5.20 -0.54
CA THR A 55 -10.62 4.89 -1.14
C THR A 55 -10.51 4.37 -2.57
N ASP A 56 -9.31 4.43 -3.17
CA ASP A 56 -9.02 3.98 -4.53
C ASP A 56 -8.38 2.59 -4.53
N ILE A 57 -9.06 1.60 -3.92
CA ILE A 57 -8.54 0.24 -3.75
C ILE A 57 -9.39 -0.77 -4.53
N ASP A 58 -8.82 -1.33 -5.59
CA ASP A 58 -9.46 -2.40 -6.37
C ASP A 58 -9.25 -3.80 -5.76
N THR A 59 -8.14 -4.02 -5.04
CA THR A 59 -7.73 -5.34 -4.54
C THR A 59 -6.82 -5.21 -3.33
N ILE A 60 -7.00 -6.11 -2.35
CA ILE A 60 -6.18 -6.21 -1.13
C ILE A 60 -5.48 -7.57 -1.14
N ILE A 61 -4.18 -7.57 -0.86
CA ILE A 61 -3.35 -8.79 -0.71
C ILE A 61 -2.70 -8.72 0.67
N TYR A 62 -2.89 -9.77 1.47
CA TYR A 62 -2.29 -9.92 2.80
C TYR A 62 -0.94 -10.62 2.72
#